data_AF-A0A2V9UX45-F1
#
_entry.id   AF-A0A2V9UX45-F1
#
_cell.length_a   1.000
_cell.length_b   1.000
_cell.length_c   1.000
_cell.angle_alpha   90.00
_cell.angle_beta   90.00
_cell.angle_gamma   90.00
#
_symmetry.space_group_name_H-M   'P 1'
#
loop_
_entity.id
_entity.type
_entity.pdbx_description
1 polymer ?
#
loop_
_entity_poly.entity_id
_entity_poly.type
_entity_poly.pdbx_seq_one_letter_code
_entity_poly.pdbx_strand_id
1 'polypeptide(L)' 'MQEAIDAGCFREEIRDAELVLQTLWASVHGVISLDIAKCTDPWVHWRPLQERAEMMLDLTARELVRTGEADHG' A
#
# COMPACT_ATOMS: atom_id res chain seq x y z
N MET A 1 5.97 -0.35 -12.52
CA MET A 1 6.73 0.29 -11.42
C MET A 1 7.85 1.17 -11.96
N GLN A 2 8.78 0.65 -12.77
CA GLN A 2 9.89 1.47 -13.31
C GLN A 2 9.41 2.70 -14.09
N GLU A 3 8.41 2.56 -14.97
CA GLU A 3 7.83 3.70 -15.71
C GLU A 3 7.30 4.83 -14.80
N ALA A 4 6.75 4.48 -13.63
CA ALA A 4 6.24 5.46 -12.67
C ALA A 4 7.37 6.18 -11.92
N ILE A 5 8.49 5.49 -11.67
CA ILE A 5 9.71 6.10 -11.13
C ILE A 5 10.30 7.05 -12.18
N ASP A 6 10.44 6.59 -13.43
CA ASP A 6 11.00 7.38 -14.52
C ASP A 6 10.15 8.62 -14.84
N ALA A 7 8.83 8.51 -14.69
CA ALA A 7 7.89 9.63 -14.82
C ALA A 7 7.85 10.56 -13.57
N GLY A 8 8.60 10.25 -12.52
CA GLY A 8 8.62 11.01 -11.27
C GLY A 8 7.29 10.96 -10.51
N CYS A 9 6.45 9.95 -10.71
CA CYS A 9 5.19 9.83 -9.99
C CYS A 9 5.39 9.54 -8.49
N PHE A 10 6.52 8.92 -8.14
CA PHE A 10 6.86 8.55 -6.77
C PHE A 10 7.75 9.57 -6.07
N ARG A 11 7.85 9.46 -4.75
CA ARG A 11 8.80 10.25 -3.94
C ARG A 11 10.24 9.97 -4.40
N GLU A 12 11.13 10.96 -4.27
CA GLU A 12 12.48 10.92 -4.86
C GLU A 12 13.40 9.84 -4.25
N GLU A 13 13.13 9.45 -3.01
CA GLU A 13 13.78 8.35 -2.31
C GLU A 13 13.40 6.96 -2.85
N ILE A 14 12.34 6.86 -3.64
CA ILE A 14 11.87 5.60 -4.21
C ILE A 14 12.55 5.36 -5.56
N ARG A 15 13.56 4.49 -5.56
CA ARG A 15 14.38 4.19 -6.76
C ARG A 15 14.44 2.72 -7.16
N ASP A 16 13.92 1.84 -6.32
CA ASP A 16 13.93 0.40 -6.55
C ASP A 16 12.51 -0.07 -6.87
N ALA A 17 12.21 -0.18 -8.16
CA ALA A 17 10.90 -0.60 -8.67
C ALA A 17 10.48 -1.99 -8.16
N GLU A 18 11.44 -2.89 -8.00
CA GLU A 18 11.19 -4.27 -7.60
C GLU A 18 10.90 -4.34 -6.10
N LEU A 19 11.70 -3.66 -5.28
CA LEU A 19 11.46 -3.56 -3.84
C LEU A 19 10.08 -2.95 -3.54
N VAL A 20 9.68 -1.92 -4.28
CA VAL A 20 8.34 -1.31 -4.18
C VAL A 20 7.26 -2.32 -4.51
N LEU A 21 7.40 -3.03 -5.62
CA LEU A 21 6.42 -4.03 -6.06
C LEU A 21 6.25 -5.14 -5.01
N GLN A 22 7.37 -5.70 -4.55
CA GLN A 22 7.38 -6.75 -3.55
C GLN A 22 6.76 -6.29 -2.23
N THR A 23 7.05 -5.06 -1.80
CA THR A 23 6.51 -4.47 -0.58
C THR A 23 5.00 -4.25 -0.68
N LEU A 24 4.52 -3.69 -1.79
CA LEU A 24 3.09 -3.48 -2.02
C LEU A 24 2.34 -4.81 -2.06
N TRP A 25 2.89 -5.80 -2.77
CA TRP A 25 2.34 -7.15 -2.82
C TRP A 25 2.26 -7.79 -1.43
N ALA A 26 3.36 -7.74 -0.67
CA ALA A 26 3.41 -8.29 0.69
C ALA A 26 2.39 -7.64 1.63
N SER A 27 2.17 -6.32 1.52
CA SER A 27 1.22 -5.60 2.36
C SER A 27 -0.23 -6.11 2.19
N VAL A 28 -0.68 -6.25 0.94
CA VAL A 28 -2.03 -6.72 0.62
C VAL A 28 -2.16 -8.22 0.89
N HIS A 29 -1.15 -9.02 0.52
CA HIS A 29 -1.13 -10.44 0.85
C HIS A 29 -1.20 -10.68 2.36
N GLY A 30 -0.55 -9.84 3.17
CA GLY A 30 -0.62 -9.92 4.63
C GLY A 30 -2.04 -9.77 5.15
N VAL A 31 -2.80 -8.79 4.66
CA VAL A 31 -4.21 -8.56 5.05
C VAL A 31 -5.08 -9.77 4.72
N ILE A 32 -4.93 -10.33 3.52
CA ILE A 32 -5.69 -11.50 3.06
C ILE A 32 -5.29 -12.75 3.85
N SER A 33 -3.99 -12.95 4.09
CA SER A 33 -3.49 -14.10 4.83
C SER A 33 -4.00 -14.10 6.28
N LEU A 34 -4.05 -12.93 6.92
CA LEU A 34 -4.65 -12.77 8.24
C LEU A 34 -6.14 -13.11 8.23
N ASP A 35 -6.86 -12.71 7.19
CA ASP A 35 -8.26 -13.07 7.05
C ASP A 35 -8.46 -14.59 6.94
N ILE A 36 -7.74 -15.24 6.02
CA ILE A 36 -7.83 -16.69 5.83
C ILE A 36 -7.48 -17.45 7.11
N ALA A 37 -6.41 -17.05 7.80
CA ALA A 37 -5.88 -17.79 8.94
C ALA A 37 -6.59 -17.45 10.26
N LYS A 38 -7.17 -16.25 10.40
CA LYS A 38 -7.57 -15.68 11.68
C LYS A 38 -8.93 -14.97 11.69
N CYS A 39 -9.72 -14.97 10.61
CA CYS A 39 -11.01 -14.25 10.59
C CYS A 39 -12.01 -14.71 11.67
N THR A 40 -11.89 -15.94 12.18
CA THR A 40 -12.71 -16.47 13.27
C THR A 40 -12.04 -16.42 14.65
N ASP A 41 -10.86 -15.80 14.76
CA ASP A 41 -10.14 -15.69 16.04
C ASP A 41 -10.87 -14.68 16.95
N PRO A 42 -11.40 -15.10 18.11
CA PRO A 42 -12.21 -14.22 18.96
C PRO A 42 -11.38 -13.13 19.64
N TRP A 43 -10.06 -13.23 19.64
CA TRP A 43 -9.19 -12.22 20.25
C TRP A 43 -9.11 -10.93 19.42
N VAL A 44 -9.42 -10.99 18.12
CA VAL A 44 -9.41 -9.84 17.23
C VAL A 44 -10.80 -9.64 16.63
N HIS A 45 -11.41 -8.50 16.91
CA HIS A 45 -12.64 -8.10 16.24
C HIS A 45 -12.33 -7.52 14.86
N TRP A 46 -12.16 -8.41 13.88
CA TRP A 46 -11.82 -8.03 12.51
C TRP A 46 -12.92 -7.17 11.89
N ARG A 47 -12.51 -6.03 11.32
CA ARG A 47 -13.34 -5.26 10.38
C ARG A 47 -13.51 -6.05 9.07
N PRO A 48 -14.55 -5.77 8.26
CA PRO A 48 -14.75 -6.44 6.97
C PRO A 48 -13.47 -6.48 6.13
N LEU A 49 -13.19 -7.63 5.51
CA LEU A 49 -11.98 -7.84 4.71
C LEU A 49 -11.79 -6.74 3.67
N GLN A 50 -12.87 -6.40 2.96
CA GLN A 50 -12.84 -5.41 1.89
C GLN A 50 -12.38 -4.04 2.39
N GLU A 51 -12.92 -3.55 3.50
CA GLU A 51 -12.50 -2.29 4.12
C GLU A 51 -11.01 -2.30 4.47
N ARG A 52 -10.50 -3.41 5.02
CA ARG A 52 -9.08 -3.52 5.40
C ARG A 52 -8.16 -3.58 4.19
N ALA A 53 -8.55 -4.30 3.14
CA ALA A 53 -7.77 -4.42 1.91
C ALA A 53 -7.69 -3.09 1.16
N GLU A 54 -8.82 -2.39 1.02
CA GLU A 54 -8.90 -1.06 0.43
C GLU A 54 -8.08 -0.06 1.24
N MET A 55 -8.19 -0.09 2.57
CA MET A 55 -7.38 0.78 3.44
C MET A 55 -5.87 0.53 3.30
N MET A 56 -5.43 -0.72 3.20
CA MET A 56 -4.02 -1.04 3.01
C MET A 56 -3.50 -0.54 1.66
N LEU A 57 -4.28 -0.74 0.59
CA LEU A 57 -3.96 -0.21 -0.74
C LEU A 57 -3.88 1.31 -0.73
N ASP A 58 -4.84 1.99 -0.11
CA ASP A 58 -4.87 3.44 -0.02
C ASP A 58 -3.66 3.99 0.74
N LEU A 59 -3.33 3.42 1.90
CA LEU A 59 -2.18 3.85 2.70
C LEU A 59 -0.88 3.64 1.94
N THR A 60 -0.69 2.46 1.34
CA THR A 60 0.54 2.16 0.59
C THR A 60 0.66 3.03 -0.66
N ALA A 61 -0.40 3.21 -1.43
CA ALA A 61 -0.38 4.04 -2.63
C ALA A 61 -0.11 5.52 -2.31
N ARG A 62 -0.74 6.09 -1.27
CA ARG A 62 -0.50 7.47 -0.83
C ARG A 62 0.95 7.67 -0.36
N GLU A 63 1.54 6.66 0.26
CA GLU A 63 2.95 6.75 0.68
C GLU A 63 3.94 6.67 -0.48
N LEU A 64 3.58 6.02 -1.58
CA LEU A 64 4.44 5.96 -2.77
C LEU A 64 4.38 7.26 -3.58
N VAL A 65 3.20 7.87 -3.69
CA VAL A 65 2.97 9.03 -4.56
C VAL A 65 3.54 10.29 -3.94
N ARG A 66 4.13 11.14 -4.79
CA ARG A 66 4.53 12.49 -4.42
C ARG A 66 3.28 13.35 -4.19
N THR A 67 3.09 13.83 -2.97
CA THR A 67 2.11 14.88 -2.67
C THR A 67 2.63 16.17 -3.29
N GLY A 68 1.96 16.67 -4.34
CA GLY A 68 2.31 17.97 -4.91
C GLY A 68 2.23 19.05 -3.83
N GLU A 69 3.30 19.83 -3.68
CA GLU A 69 3.18 21.14 -3.04
C GLU A 69 2.04 21.87 -3.76
N ALA A 70 1.03 22.28 -2.99
CA ALA A 70 0.09 23.27 -3.46
C ALA A 70 0.92 24.51 -3.82
N ASP A 71 1.04 24.77 -5.12
CA ASP A 71 1.53 26.01 -5.71
C ASP A 71 0.82 27.18 -5.03
N HIS A 72 1.49 27.81 -4.06
CA HIS A 72 1.10 29.12 -3.53
C HIS A 72 1.90 30.15 -4.32
N GLY A 73 1.46 30.40 -5.55
CA GLY A 73 1.77 31.61 -6.32
C GLY A 73 0.97 32.82 -5.84
#